data_AF-A0A940U208-F1
#
_entry.id   AF-A0A940U208-F1
#
_cell.length_a   1.000
_cell.length_b   1.000
_cell.length_c   1.000
_cell.angle_alpha   90.00
_cell.angle_beta   90.00
_cell.angle_gamma   90.00
#
_symmetry.space_group_name_H-M   'P 1'
#
loop_
_entity.id
_entity.type
_entity.pdbx_description
1 polymer ?
#
loop_
_entity_poly.entity_id
_entity_poly.type
_entity_poly.pdbx_seq_one_letter_code
_entity_poly.pdbx_strand_id
1 'polypeptide(L)'
;MPKKAYTILIFSQKAAEVKRFILSPLALKIGICLLALLVVVSGVIVYDYVIYKKKVIELKSLRAETEAQQEEIRSFQEKITILEEQLDKIKEMEKQVERDLKEVTELQKEKKNALIPIKKKNSQVRKKTIFAWEVSRPPEEKASLLEQERPNLVNRLHSDLVELQEKAFQREQNLKELQEFLQNQKSVLLATPSLWPVIGRLSSVFGESRTSSSGEARAHKGIDICAPPGTPILAATDGVVTFSGTEPEYGRLIVIEHGHGFSTAYGHLNKLLIKAGARVLKGQVVGTVGLSGNTTGPHLHFEVRLNGSPVNPARFLN
;
A
#
# COMPACT_ATOMS: atom_id res chain seq x y z
N MET A 1 -97.00 -52.92 17.30
CA MET A 1 -96.57 -51.62 16.74
C MET A 1 -95.88 -51.86 15.40
N PRO A 2 -96.40 -51.35 14.27
CA PRO A 2 -95.86 -51.67 12.95
C PRO A 2 -94.45 -51.10 12.77
N LYS A 3 -93.49 -51.93 12.36
CA LYS A 3 -92.11 -51.49 12.08
C LYS A 3 -92.12 -50.66 10.78
N LYS A 4 -92.06 -49.34 10.90
CA LYS A 4 -91.93 -48.40 9.78
C LYS A 4 -90.69 -48.78 8.95
N ALA A 5 -90.84 -49.15 7.69
CA ALA A 5 -89.75 -49.50 6.79
C ALA A 5 -89.79 -48.60 5.55
N TYR A 6 -88.62 -48.13 5.11
CA TYR A 6 -88.50 -47.26 3.94
C TYR A 6 -88.07 -48.11 2.74
N THR A 7 -88.78 -47.99 1.61
CA THR A 7 -88.47 -48.73 0.38
C THR A 7 -87.90 -47.78 -0.66
N ILE A 8 -86.66 -48.00 -1.08
CA ILE A 8 -86.02 -47.23 -2.16
C ILE A 8 -86.10 -48.08 -3.43
N LEU A 9 -86.69 -47.49 -4.49
CA LEU A 9 -86.84 -48.11 -5.81
C LEU A 9 -85.97 -47.33 -6.79
N ILE A 10 -84.94 -47.98 -7.33
CA ILE A 10 -84.03 -47.36 -8.31
C ILE A 10 -84.46 -47.83 -9.70
N PHE A 11 -84.82 -46.87 -10.55
CA PHE A 11 -85.19 -47.12 -11.95
C PHE A 11 -83.99 -46.76 -12.83
N SER A 12 -83.43 -47.75 -13.53
CA SER A 12 -82.43 -47.51 -14.58
C SER A 12 -83.13 -47.55 -15.92
N GLN A 13 -83.00 -46.51 -16.74
CA GLN A 13 -83.70 -46.41 -18.03
C GLN A 13 -83.31 -47.49 -19.04
N LYS A 14 -82.26 -48.29 -18.77
CA LYS A 14 -81.80 -49.39 -19.65
C LYS A 14 -81.93 -50.80 -19.05
N ALA A 15 -82.43 -50.96 -17.83
CA ALA A 15 -82.60 -52.26 -17.20
C ALA A 15 -84.07 -52.54 -16.86
N ALA A 16 -84.59 -53.69 -17.29
CA ALA A 16 -85.99 -54.09 -17.09
C ALA A 16 -86.33 -54.53 -15.65
N GLU A 17 -85.32 -54.63 -14.77
CA GLU A 17 -85.50 -55.10 -13.40
C GLU A 17 -85.39 -53.95 -12.39
N VAL A 18 -86.47 -53.75 -11.62
CA VAL A 18 -86.53 -52.80 -10.52
C VAL A 18 -85.85 -53.41 -9.30
N LYS A 19 -84.67 -52.92 -8.95
CA LYS A 19 -84.00 -53.33 -7.70
C LYS A 19 -84.67 -52.62 -6.52
N ARG A 20 -85.36 -53.41 -5.68
CA ARG A 20 -86.06 -52.96 -4.48
C ARG A 20 -85.21 -53.22 -3.24
N PHE A 21 -84.81 -52.15 -2.55
CA PHE A 21 -84.12 -52.25 -1.26
C PHE A 21 -85.06 -51.84 -0.13
N ILE A 22 -85.28 -52.74 0.82
CA ILE A 22 -86.11 -52.51 2.01
C ILE A 22 -85.16 -52.18 3.18
N LEU A 23 -85.15 -50.91 3.58
CA LEU A 23 -84.26 -50.40 4.63
C LEU A 23 -85.03 -50.27 5.95
N SER A 24 -84.43 -50.80 7.02
CA SER A 24 -84.92 -50.58 8.38
C SER A 24 -84.62 -49.12 8.80
N PRO A 25 -85.45 -48.51 9.67
CA PRO A 25 -85.25 -47.13 10.11
C PRO A 25 -83.97 -46.97 10.94
N LEU A 26 -83.44 -48.07 11.50
CA LEU A 26 -82.16 -48.11 12.20
C LEU A 26 -80.99 -48.09 11.21
N ALA A 27 -81.04 -48.88 10.13
CA ALA A 27 -80.00 -48.92 9.10
C ALA A 27 -79.85 -47.56 8.39
N LEU A 28 -80.95 -46.85 8.16
CA LEU A 28 -80.93 -45.50 7.59
C LEU A 28 -80.26 -44.48 8.54
N LYS A 29 -80.58 -44.53 9.84
CA LYS A 29 -79.92 -43.67 10.86
C LYS A 29 -78.42 -43.95 10.97
N ILE A 30 -78.02 -45.21 10.95
CA ILE A 30 -76.60 -45.62 10.97
C ILE A 30 -75.88 -45.13 9.70
N GLY A 31 -76.50 -45.29 8.52
CA GLY A 31 -75.95 -44.82 7.26
C GLY A 31 -75.74 -43.30 7.23
N ILE A 32 -76.73 -42.52 7.73
CA ILE A 32 -76.60 -41.06 7.86
C ILE A 32 -75.49 -40.68 8.85
N CYS A 33 -75.36 -41.40 9.97
CA CYS A 33 -74.32 -41.15 10.96
C CYS A 33 -72.92 -41.46 10.42
N LEU A 34 -72.75 -42.56 9.68
CA LEU A 34 -71.50 -42.90 8.98
C LEU A 34 -71.15 -41.86 7.91
N LEU A 35 -72.13 -41.38 7.15
CA LEU A 35 -71.92 -40.37 6.13
C LEU A 35 -71.53 -39.03 6.76
N ALA A 36 -72.16 -38.64 7.88
CA ALA A 36 -71.77 -37.48 8.66
C ALA A 36 -70.34 -37.61 9.22
N LEU A 37 -69.97 -38.77 9.75
CA LEU A 37 -68.60 -39.05 10.22
C LEU A 37 -67.58 -38.91 9.07
N LEU A 38 -67.91 -39.45 7.89
CA LEU A 38 -67.04 -39.38 6.71
C LEU A 38 -66.83 -37.94 6.25
N VAL A 39 -67.89 -37.11 6.29
CA VAL A 39 -67.79 -35.67 6.01
C VAL A 39 -66.90 -34.95 7.03
N VAL A 40 -67.02 -35.26 8.33
CA VAL A 40 -66.17 -34.68 9.37
C VAL A 40 -64.71 -35.07 9.18
N VAL A 41 -64.42 -36.35 8.94
CA VAL A 41 -63.06 -36.85 8.69
C VAL A 41 -62.46 -36.22 7.43
N SER A 42 -63.24 -36.11 6.35
CA SER A 42 -62.83 -35.41 5.13
C SER A 42 -62.51 -33.93 5.39
N GLY A 43 -63.34 -33.26 6.20
CA GLY A 43 -63.10 -31.87 6.61
C GLY A 43 -61.79 -31.69 7.38
N VAL A 44 -61.47 -32.61 8.31
CA VAL A 44 -60.19 -32.61 9.07
C VAL A 44 -59.00 -32.79 8.12
N ILE A 45 -59.08 -33.75 7.19
CA ILE A 45 -58.00 -33.99 6.21
C ILE A 45 -57.75 -32.76 5.33
N VAL A 46 -58.83 -32.12 4.84
CA VAL A 46 -58.72 -30.90 4.03
C VAL A 46 -58.13 -29.75 4.87
N TYR A 47 -58.56 -29.60 6.11
CA TYR A 47 -58.03 -28.58 7.03
C TYR A 47 -56.52 -28.75 7.28
N ASP A 48 -56.09 -29.97 7.62
CA ASP A 48 -54.68 -30.30 7.83
C ASP A 48 -53.85 -30.11 6.57
N TYR A 49 -54.38 -30.48 5.40
CA TYR A 49 -53.72 -30.26 4.12
C TYR A 49 -53.48 -28.78 3.82
N VAL A 50 -54.47 -27.92 4.10
CA VAL A 50 -54.34 -26.46 3.92
C VAL A 50 -53.29 -25.88 4.88
N ILE A 51 -53.28 -26.30 6.15
CA ILE A 51 -52.26 -25.87 7.12
C ILE A 51 -50.87 -26.32 6.69
N TYR A 52 -50.74 -27.58 6.26
CA TYR A 52 -49.48 -28.12 5.78
C TYR A 52 -48.94 -27.33 4.58
N LYS A 53 -49.79 -27.03 3.60
CA LYS A 53 -49.43 -26.18 2.46
C LYS A 53 -48.95 -24.79 2.89
N LYS A 54 -49.61 -24.16 3.87
CA LYS A 54 -49.17 -22.85 4.41
C LYS A 54 -47.79 -22.94 5.04
N LYS A 55 -47.54 -23.96 5.88
CA LYS A 55 -46.23 -24.20 6.51
C LYS A 55 -45.12 -24.45 5.49
N VAL A 56 -45.41 -25.17 4.40
CA VAL A 56 -44.42 -25.41 3.33
C VAL A 56 -44.07 -24.12 2.59
N ILE A 57 -45.03 -23.23 2.37
CA ILE A 57 -44.78 -21.92 1.75
C ILE A 57 -43.93 -21.05 2.66
N GLU A 58 -44.27 -20.97 3.96
CA GLU A 58 -43.53 -20.22 4.96
C GLU A 58 -42.09 -20.74 5.13
N LEU A 59 -41.90 -22.06 5.17
CA LEU A 59 -40.57 -22.68 5.20
C LEU A 59 -39.75 -22.33 3.96
N LYS A 60 -40.38 -22.22 2.80
CA LYS A 60 -39.69 -21.86 1.56
C LYS A 60 -39.27 -20.38 1.58
N SER A 61 -40.13 -19.47 2.04
CA SER A 61 -39.76 -18.05 2.17
C SER A 61 -38.67 -17.85 3.22
N LEU A 62 -38.76 -18.54 4.37
CA LEU A 62 -37.77 -18.42 5.42
C LEU A 62 -36.40 -18.94 4.97
N ARG A 63 -36.36 -20.06 4.23
CA ARG A 63 -35.11 -20.56 3.62
C ARG A 63 -34.52 -19.55 2.64
N ALA A 64 -35.34 -18.97 1.76
CA ALA A 64 -34.88 -17.97 0.80
C ALA A 64 -34.31 -16.72 1.50
N GLU A 65 -34.92 -16.28 2.60
CA GLU A 65 -34.40 -15.17 3.41
C GLU A 65 -33.07 -15.53 4.08
N THR A 66 -32.94 -16.73 4.65
CA THR A 66 -31.68 -17.18 5.24
C THR A 66 -30.56 -17.32 4.21
N GLU A 67 -30.88 -17.76 2.99
CA GLU A 67 -29.92 -17.85 1.88
C GLU A 67 -29.43 -16.45 1.47
N ALA A 68 -30.34 -15.50 1.29
CA ALA A 68 -29.98 -14.11 0.97
C ALA A 68 -29.13 -13.46 2.07
N GLN A 69 -29.46 -13.69 3.35
CA GLN A 69 -28.66 -13.20 4.48
C GLN A 69 -27.26 -13.83 4.51
N GLN A 70 -27.14 -15.12 4.20
CA GLN A 70 -25.84 -15.80 4.12
C GLN A 70 -24.98 -15.26 2.98
N GLU A 71 -25.58 -14.96 1.82
CA GLU A 71 -24.86 -14.33 0.70
C GLU A 71 -24.34 -12.94 1.07
N GLU A 72 -25.14 -12.13 1.75
CA GLU A 72 -24.72 -10.81 2.22
C GLU A 72 -23.56 -10.90 3.21
N ILE A 73 -23.66 -11.77 4.22
CA ILE A 73 -22.57 -12.02 5.20
C ILE A 73 -21.31 -12.48 4.49
N ARG A 74 -21.43 -13.38 3.51
CA ARG A 74 -20.28 -13.86 2.73
C ARG A 74 -19.61 -12.73 1.95
N SER A 75 -20.40 -11.85 1.33
CA SER A 75 -19.86 -10.68 0.63
C SER A 75 -19.12 -9.72 1.57
N PHE A 76 -19.61 -9.57 2.81
CA PHE A 76 -18.93 -8.76 3.82
C PHE A 76 -17.63 -9.40 4.30
N GLN A 77 -17.62 -10.71 4.52
CA GLN A 77 -16.40 -11.44 4.88
C GLN A 77 -15.31 -11.31 3.80
N GLU A 78 -15.69 -11.39 2.52
CA GLU A 78 -14.77 -11.19 1.41
C GLU A 78 -14.17 -9.78 1.42
N LYS A 79 -15.01 -8.75 1.57
CA LYS A 79 -14.54 -7.35 1.67
C LYS A 79 -13.61 -7.13 2.87
N ILE A 80 -13.93 -7.72 4.03
CA ILE A 80 -13.09 -7.64 5.22
C ILE A 80 -11.74 -8.31 4.97
N THR A 81 -11.72 -9.49 4.33
CA THR A 81 -10.48 -10.20 4.00
C THR A 81 -9.58 -9.37 3.08
N ILE A 82 -10.16 -8.74 2.05
CA ILE A 82 -9.42 -7.84 1.15
C ILE A 82 -8.88 -6.63 1.92
N LEU A 83 -9.67 -6.06 2.83
CA LEU A 83 -9.24 -4.93 3.65
C LEU A 83 -8.10 -5.32 4.61
N GLU A 84 -8.15 -6.51 5.20
CA GLU A 84 -7.07 -7.04 6.04
C GLU A 84 -5.77 -7.20 5.25
N GLU A 85 -5.84 -7.74 4.02
CA GLU A 85 -4.68 -7.84 3.12
C GLU A 85 -4.10 -6.45 2.78
N GLN A 86 -4.96 -5.47 2.48
CA GLN A 86 -4.54 -4.08 2.25
C GLN A 86 -3.86 -3.47 3.48
N LEU A 87 -4.37 -3.73 4.68
CA LEU A 87 -3.77 -3.24 5.92
C LEU A 87 -2.39 -3.84 6.17
N ASP A 88 -2.20 -5.13 5.89
CA ASP A 88 -0.90 -5.78 6.04
C ASP A 88 0.12 -5.25 5.03
N LYS A 89 -0.30 -4.98 3.80
CA LYS A 89 0.52 -4.27 2.80
C LYS A 89 0.93 -2.88 3.30
N ILE A 90 0.00 -2.10 3.83
CA ILE A 90 0.26 -0.77 4.41
C ILE A 90 1.27 -0.86 5.56
N LYS A 91 1.11 -1.83 6.47
CA LYS A 91 2.07 -2.02 7.59
C LYS A 91 3.49 -2.30 7.08
N GLU A 92 3.65 -3.12 6.05
CA GLU A 92 4.97 -3.40 5.49
C GLU A 92 5.55 -2.17 4.77
N MET A 93 4.72 -1.41 4.04
CA MET A 93 5.14 -0.13 3.44
C MET A 93 5.59 0.87 4.51
N GLU A 94 4.85 1.03 5.62
CA GLU A 94 5.25 1.89 6.73
C GLU A 94 6.59 1.48 7.32
N LYS A 95 6.82 0.18 7.51
CA LYS A 95 8.09 -0.36 8.00
C LYS A 95 9.24 -0.13 7.02
N GLN A 96 8.98 -0.23 5.72
CA GLN A 96 9.97 0.10 4.69
C GLN A 96 10.31 1.59 4.71
N VAL A 97 9.30 2.47 4.76
CA VAL A 97 9.48 3.92 4.86
C VAL A 97 10.26 4.29 6.13
N GLU A 98 10.01 3.64 7.26
CA GLU A 98 10.78 3.89 8.50
C GLU A 98 12.26 3.53 8.34
N ARG A 99 12.56 2.43 7.62
CA ARG A 99 13.95 2.04 7.30
C ARG A 99 14.61 3.04 6.37
N ASP A 100 13.94 3.41 5.28
CA ASP A 100 14.45 4.37 4.30
C ASP A 100 14.69 5.75 4.95
N LEU A 101 13.79 6.18 5.83
CA LEU A 101 13.93 7.43 6.58
C LEU A 101 15.16 7.38 7.49
N LYS A 102 15.37 6.28 8.24
CA LYS A 102 16.57 6.11 9.06
C LYS A 102 17.83 6.22 8.21
N GLU A 103 17.88 5.51 7.09
CA GLU A 103 19.04 5.54 6.18
C GLU A 103 19.31 6.94 5.64
N VAL A 104 18.29 7.64 5.11
CA VAL A 104 18.42 9.03 4.64
C VAL A 104 18.90 9.95 5.76
N THR A 105 18.36 9.80 6.99
CA THR A 105 18.80 10.64 8.11
C THR A 105 20.24 10.39 8.52
N GLU A 106 20.73 9.16 8.45
CA GLU A 106 22.14 8.86 8.72
C GLU A 106 23.06 9.39 7.61
N LEU A 107 22.68 9.23 6.34
CA LEU A 107 23.40 9.84 5.20
C LEU A 107 23.45 11.37 5.31
N GLN A 108 22.34 11.99 5.72
CA GLN A 108 22.29 13.43 5.98
C GLN A 108 23.21 13.83 7.13
N LYS A 109 23.29 13.06 8.22
CA LYS A 109 24.22 13.34 9.32
C LYS A 109 25.67 13.19 8.88
N GLU A 110 26.03 12.12 8.17
CA GLU A 110 27.37 11.94 7.60
C GLU A 110 27.77 13.17 6.76
N LYS A 111 26.81 13.71 5.99
CA LYS A 111 27.01 14.90 5.15
C LYS A 111 26.93 16.22 5.91
N LYS A 112 26.23 16.30 7.04
CA LYS A 112 25.97 17.54 7.78
C LYS A 112 26.82 17.72 9.04
N ASN A 113 27.57 16.70 9.48
CA ASN A 113 28.42 16.75 10.67
C ASN A 113 29.68 17.66 10.54
N ALA A 114 29.53 18.80 9.87
CA ALA A 114 30.35 20.00 10.02
C ALA A 114 29.55 21.27 10.42
N LEU A 115 28.28 21.18 10.89
CA LEU A 115 27.61 22.28 11.64
C LEU A 115 26.44 21.79 12.54
N ILE A 116 26.67 21.91 13.86
CA ILE A 116 25.81 22.15 15.05
C ILE A 116 24.39 21.51 15.13
N PRO A 117 23.98 20.95 16.30
CA PRO A 117 22.84 20.04 16.43
C PRO A 117 21.48 20.76 16.39
N ILE A 118 20.52 20.20 15.65
CA ILE A 118 19.12 20.61 15.67
C ILE A 118 18.38 19.90 16.79
N LYS A 119 17.77 20.71 17.66
CA LYS A 119 16.88 20.35 18.78
C LYS A 119 15.72 19.48 18.28
N LYS A 120 15.66 18.22 18.70
CA LYS A 120 14.49 17.34 18.49
C LYS A 120 13.33 17.84 19.35
N LYS A 121 12.24 18.27 18.72
CA LYS A 121 10.96 18.55 19.39
C LYS A 121 10.17 17.24 19.43
N ASN A 122 10.09 16.64 20.61
CA ASN A 122 9.23 15.48 20.86
C ASN A 122 7.77 15.90 20.70
N SER A 123 7.08 15.36 19.70
CA SER A 123 5.63 15.28 19.69
C SER A 123 5.23 13.85 20.08
N GLN A 124 4.75 13.73 21.31
CA GLN A 124 4.14 12.50 21.82
C GLN A 124 2.92 12.15 20.96
N VAL A 125 3.01 11.03 20.23
CA VAL A 125 1.84 10.40 19.63
C VAL A 125 1.05 9.77 20.76
N ARG A 126 -0.02 10.45 21.16
CA ARG A 126 -1.01 9.97 22.13
C ARG A 126 -1.73 8.77 21.50
N LYS A 127 -1.36 7.55 21.88
CA LYS A 127 -2.12 6.33 21.58
C LYS A 127 -3.53 6.52 22.13
N LYS A 128 -4.50 6.77 21.25
CA LYS A 128 -5.92 6.79 21.59
C LYS A 128 -6.36 5.33 21.65
N THR A 129 -6.55 4.83 22.87
CA THR A 129 -7.13 3.52 23.16
C THR A 129 -8.45 3.39 22.41
N ILE A 130 -8.53 2.43 21.49
CA ILE A 130 -9.77 2.08 20.80
C ILE A 130 -10.58 1.19 21.75
N PHE A 131 -11.87 1.52 21.84
CA PHE A 131 -12.88 0.96 22.74
C PHE A 131 -12.83 -0.57 22.88
N ALA A 132 -12.77 -1.04 24.12
CA ALA A 132 -13.18 -2.39 24.49
C ALA A 132 -14.71 -2.44 24.51
N TRP A 133 -15.32 -3.25 23.64
CA TRP A 133 -16.72 -3.63 23.80
C TRP A 133 -16.76 -4.84 24.72
N GLU A 134 -17.43 -4.68 25.86
CA GLU A 134 -17.67 -5.74 26.84
C GLU A 134 -19.05 -6.32 26.52
N VAL A 135 -19.12 -7.53 25.95
CA VAL A 135 -20.39 -8.23 25.71
C VAL A 135 -20.67 -9.11 26.92
N SER A 136 -21.62 -8.66 27.74
CA SER A 136 -22.33 -9.51 28.69
C SER A 136 -23.71 -8.91 28.97
N ARG A 137 -24.77 -9.56 28.44
CA ARG A 137 -26.14 -9.62 28.97
C ARG A 137 -27.04 -10.55 28.12
N PRO A 138 -28.10 -11.16 28.70
CA PRO A 138 -28.71 -12.42 28.24
C PRO A 138 -29.66 -12.29 27.03
N PRO A 139 -30.04 -13.41 26.37
CA PRO A 139 -30.37 -13.46 24.93
C PRO A 139 -31.83 -13.21 24.52
N GLU A 140 -32.81 -13.21 25.42
CA GLU A 140 -34.19 -13.54 24.99
C GLU A 140 -35.09 -12.34 24.63
N GLU A 141 -34.74 -11.10 25.01
CA GLU A 141 -35.62 -9.93 24.80
C GLU A 141 -35.25 -9.07 23.57
N LYS A 142 -34.16 -9.39 22.86
CA LYS A 142 -33.58 -8.54 21.79
C LYS A 142 -34.01 -8.88 20.37
N ALA A 143 -34.64 -10.03 20.12
CA ALA A 143 -34.93 -10.45 18.74
C ALA A 143 -35.79 -9.43 17.99
N SER A 144 -36.80 -8.84 18.63
CA SER A 144 -37.70 -7.85 18.01
C SER A 144 -37.08 -6.46 17.81
N LEU A 145 -36.24 -5.99 18.74
CA LEU A 145 -35.53 -4.70 18.64
C LEU A 145 -34.37 -4.76 17.63
N LEU A 146 -33.67 -5.90 17.56
CA LEU A 146 -32.64 -6.15 16.55
C LEU A 146 -33.25 -6.25 15.15
N GLU A 147 -34.41 -6.89 14.99
CA GLU A 147 -35.13 -6.94 13.70
C GLU A 147 -35.49 -5.55 13.18
N GLN A 148 -35.83 -4.62 14.08
CA GLN A 148 -36.23 -3.26 13.72
C GLN A 148 -35.04 -2.37 13.35
N GLU A 149 -33.88 -2.57 13.98
CA GLU A 149 -32.65 -1.80 13.69
C GLU A 149 -31.72 -2.46 12.67
N ARG A 150 -31.95 -3.72 12.32
CA ARG A 150 -31.21 -4.50 11.33
C ARG A 150 -30.91 -3.75 10.01
N PRO A 151 -31.88 -3.14 9.32
CA PRO A 151 -31.59 -2.43 8.06
C PRO A 151 -30.68 -1.23 8.28
N ASN A 152 -30.82 -0.53 9.41
CA ASN A 152 -29.95 0.60 9.75
C ASN A 152 -28.53 0.13 10.11
N LEU A 153 -28.39 -1.02 10.77
CA LEU A 153 -27.09 -1.59 11.11
C LEU A 153 -26.32 -2.03 9.86
N VAL A 154 -26.97 -2.74 8.93
CA VAL A 154 -26.35 -3.18 7.67
C VAL A 154 -25.89 -1.98 6.84
N ASN A 155 -26.73 -0.94 6.73
CA ASN A 155 -26.36 0.28 6.01
C ASN A 155 -25.16 0.99 6.65
N ARG A 156 -25.09 1.05 7.99
CA ARG A 156 -23.92 1.59 8.70
C ARG A 156 -22.66 0.76 8.47
N LEU A 157 -22.76 -0.57 8.54
CA LEU A 157 -21.61 -1.45 8.26
C LEU A 157 -21.12 -1.27 6.82
N HIS A 158 -22.03 -1.12 5.86
CA HIS A 158 -21.67 -0.83 4.49
C HIS A 158 -20.97 0.53 4.35
N SER A 159 -21.50 1.60 4.96
CA SER A 159 -20.86 2.92 4.93
C SER A 159 -19.48 2.92 5.59
N ASP A 160 -19.35 2.24 6.73
CA ASP A 160 -18.09 2.16 7.47
C ASP A 160 -17.03 1.41 6.66
N LEU A 161 -17.38 0.30 6.00
CA LEU A 161 -16.46 -0.44 5.14
C LEU A 161 -16.01 0.38 3.92
N VAL A 162 -16.92 1.14 3.30
CA VAL A 162 -16.57 2.03 2.19
C VAL A 162 -15.62 3.14 2.68
N GLU A 163 -15.89 3.75 3.83
CA GLU A 163 -15.02 4.77 4.42
C GLU A 163 -13.64 4.22 4.77
N LEU A 164 -13.56 3.02 5.35
CA LEU A 164 -12.30 2.36 5.68
C LEU A 164 -11.49 2.01 4.44
N GLN A 165 -12.14 1.51 3.39
CA GLN A 165 -11.47 1.21 2.12
C GLN A 165 -10.90 2.48 1.49
N GLU A 166 -11.65 3.57 1.48
CA GLU A 166 -11.16 4.87 0.98
C GLU A 166 -9.96 5.37 1.79
N LYS A 167 -10.05 5.32 3.13
CA LYS A 167 -8.93 5.72 4.00
C LYS A 167 -7.70 4.84 3.79
N ALA A 168 -7.87 3.53 3.63
CA ALA A 168 -6.78 2.60 3.35
C ALA A 168 -6.11 2.94 2.00
N PHE A 169 -6.91 3.18 0.96
CA PHE A 169 -6.41 3.57 -0.36
C PHE A 169 -5.63 4.89 -0.30
N GLN A 170 -6.16 5.92 0.36
CA GLN A 170 -5.48 7.20 0.53
C GLN A 170 -4.17 7.04 1.33
N ARG A 171 -4.16 6.21 2.37
CA ARG A 171 -2.95 5.90 3.14
C ARG A 171 -1.88 5.26 2.24
N GLU A 172 -2.29 4.30 1.41
CA GLU A 172 -1.38 3.61 0.48
C GLU A 172 -0.75 4.58 -0.52
N GLN A 173 -1.55 5.46 -1.14
CA GLN A 173 -1.04 6.47 -2.09
C GLN A 173 -0.03 7.40 -1.42
N ASN A 174 -0.37 7.94 -0.24
CA ASN A 174 0.53 8.81 0.52
C ASN A 174 1.85 8.11 0.89
N LEU A 175 1.80 6.85 1.29
CA LEU A 175 3.01 6.08 1.64
C LEU A 175 3.87 5.81 0.41
N LYS A 176 3.26 5.56 -0.74
CA LYS A 176 3.97 5.39 -2.00
C LYS A 176 4.68 6.68 -2.42
N GLU A 177 3.99 7.82 -2.39
CA GLU A 177 4.59 9.13 -2.69
C GLU A 177 5.76 9.44 -1.74
N LEU A 178 5.59 9.15 -0.44
CA LEU A 178 6.65 9.34 0.55
C LEU A 178 7.85 8.43 0.28
N GLN A 179 7.61 7.17 -0.09
CA GLN A 179 8.67 6.23 -0.46
C GLN A 179 9.46 6.74 -1.67
N GLU A 180 8.78 7.17 -2.73
CA GLU A 180 9.43 7.75 -3.92
C GLU A 180 10.23 9.01 -3.58
N PHE A 181 9.69 9.88 -2.73
CA PHE A 181 10.40 11.06 -2.25
C PHE A 181 11.67 10.70 -1.47
N LEU A 182 11.61 9.74 -0.55
CA LEU A 182 12.76 9.29 0.24
C LEU A 182 13.83 8.64 -0.65
N GLN A 183 13.43 7.84 -1.63
CA GLN A 183 14.36 7.25 -2.60
C GLN A 183 15.09 8.32 -3.42
N ASN A 184 14.36 9.34 -3.90
CA ASN A 184 14.96 10.47 -4.60
C ASN A 184 15.90 11.29 -3.70
N GLN A 185 15.52 11.54 -2.45
CA GLN A 185 16.40 12.20 -1.48
C GLN A 185 17.69 11.39 -1.26
N LYS A 186 17.56 10.07 -1.09
CA LYS A 186 18.70 9.17 -0.94
C LYS A 186 19.63 9.22 -2.16
N SER A 187 19.09 9.14 -3.38
CA SER A 187 19.91 9.13 -4.60
C SER A 187 20.67 10.45 -4.80
N VAL A 188 20.03 11.59 -4.52
CA VAL A 188 20.68 12.91 -4.55
C VAL A 188 21.80 12.98 -3.52
N LEU A 189 21.58 12.47 -2.30
CA LEU A 189 22.62 12.42 -1.28
C LEU A 189 23.80 11.58 -1.77
N LEU A 190 23.59 10.38 -2.28
CA LEU A 190 24.67 9.52 -2.78
C LEU A 190 25.44 10.17 -3.95
N ALA A 191 24.75 10.85 -4.86
CA ALA A 191 25.35 11.59 -5.97
C ALA A 191 26.13 12.84 -5.55
N THR A 192 25.84 13.41 -4.37
CA THR A 192 26.53 14.61 -3.90
C THR A 192 27.96 14.28 -3.47
N PRO A 193 29.01 14.91 -4.07
CA PRO A 193 30.40 14.71 -3.65
C PRO A 193 30.59 15.06 -2.18
N SER A 194 31.38 14.29 -1.44
CA SER A 194 31.57 14.56 0.01
C SER A 194 32.98 14.26 0.53
N LEU A 195 33.71 13.35 -0.11
CA LEU A 195 35.05 12.98 0.32
C LEU A 195 36.08 13.97 -0.22
N TRP A 196 37.01 14.42 0.63
CA TRP A 196 38.21 15.12 0.19
C TRP A 196 39.03 14.25 -0.76
N PRO A 197 39.32 14.72 -1.98
CA PRO A 197 39.96 13.90 -3.00
C PRO A 197 41.45 13.65 -2.73
N VAL A 198 42.08 14.50 -1.90
CA VAL A 198 43.46 14.34 -1.45
C VAL A 198 43.66 15.02 -0.09
N ILE A 199 44.58 14.50 0.72
CA ILE A 199 45.01 15.14 1.97
C ILE A 199 46.16 16.09 1.63
N GLY A 200 45.96 17.39 1.87
CA GLY A 200 46.95 18.40 1.55
C GLY A 200 46.57 19.79 2.06
N ARG A 201 47.41 20.78 1.76
CA ARG A 201 47.16 22.18 2.14
C ARG A 201 46.33 22.87 1.06
N LEU A 202 45.21 23.46 1.43
CA LEU A 202 44.43 24.32 0.54
C LEU A 202 45.26 25.56 0.17
N SER A 203 45.64 25.69 -1.09
CA SER A 203 46.46 26.81 -1.58
C SER A 203 45.63 27.91 -2.22
N SER A 204 44.46 27.58 -2.76
CA SER A 204 43.54 28.56 -3.34
C SER A 204 42.11 28.06 -3.32
N VAL A 205 41.19 29.02 -3.20
CA VAL A 205 39.75 28.79 -3.03
C VAL A 205 38.98 29.10 -4.30
N PHE A 206 37.75 28.60 -4.36
CA PHE A 206 36.81 28.89 -5.44
C PHE A 206 36.46 30.38 -5.47
N GLY A 207 36.39 30.94 -6.68
CA GLY A 207 36.03 32.33 -6.92
C GLY A 207 37.17 33.33 -6.74
N GLU A 208 38.35 32.90 -6.28
CA GLU A 208 39.53 33.75 -6.17
C GLU A 208 39.94 34.28 -7.55
N SER A 209 40.21 35.58 -7.66
CA SER A 209 40.58 36.21 -8.93
C SER A 209 42.02 35.85 -9.30
N ARG A 210 42.21 35.27 -10.49
CA ARG A 210 43.51 34.88 -11.02
C ARG A 210 43.81 35.59 -12.32
N THR A 211 45.04 36.05 -12.47
CA THR A 211 45.52 36.54 -13.75
C THR A 211 45.79 35.34 -14.66
N SER A 212 45.02 35.23 -15.74
CA SER A 212 45.24 34.25 -16.80
C SER A 212 46.60 34.49 -17.47
N SER A 213 47.14 33.48 -18.15
CA SER A 213 48.29 33.63 -19.04
C SER A 213 48.05 34.65 -20.17
N SER A 214 46.78 34.94 -20.46
CA SER A 214 46.33 36.00 -21.39
C SER A 214 46.20 37.40 -20.77
N GLY A 215 46.50 37.58 -19.48
CA GLY A 215 46.44 38.88 -18.77
C GLY A 215 45.06 39.27 -18.24
N GLU A 216 44.00 38.52 -18.57
CA GLU A 216 42.64 38.75 -18.05
C GLU A 216 42.46 38.16 -16.65
N ALA A 217 41.78 38.90 -15.77
CA ALA A 217 41.36 38.38 -14.46
C ALA A 217 40.19 37.39 -14.64
N ARG A 218 40.37 36.13 -14.20
CA ARG A 218 39.33 35.10 -14.22
C ARG A 218 39.15 34.51 -12.83
N ALA A 219 37.90 34.25 -12.45
CA ALA A 219 37.58 33.59 -11.19
C ALA A 219 38.00 32.12 -11.23
N HIS A 220 38.62 31.65 -10.15
CA HIS A 220 39.02 30.26 -9.99
C HIS A 220 37.79 29.34 -9.94
N LYS A 221 37.75 28.33 -10.82
CA LYS A 221 36.60 27.43 -11.02
C LYS A 221 36.52 26.27 -10.01
N GLY A 222 37.54 26.11 -9.15
CA GLY A 222 37.64 25.00 -8.22
C GLY A 222 38.38 25.38 -6.95
N ILE A 223 39.00 24.38 -6.32
CA ILE A 223 39.95 24.53 -5.23
C ILE A 223 41.27 23.88 -5.60
N ASP A 224 42.38 24.44 -5.13
CA ASP A 224 43.70 23.86 -5.34
C ASP A 224 44.24 23.31 -4.02
N ILE A 225 44.63 22.04 -4.04
CA ILE A 225 45.11 21.33 -2.85
C ILE A 225 46.56 20.90 -3.10
N CYS A 226 47.50 21.58 -2.45
CA CYS A 226 48.91 21.25 -2.50
C CYS A 226 49.19 19.91 -1.83
N ALA A 227 49.79 18.99 -2.58
CA ALA A 227 50.25 17.69 -2.10
C ALA A 227 51.47 17.24 -2.92
N PRO A 228 52.34 16.38 -2.36
CA PRO A 228 53.51 15.87 -3.09
C PRO A 228 53.12 15.20 -4.43
N PRO A 229 53.94 15.34 -5.49
CA PRO A 229 53.73 14.59 -6.74
C PRO A 229 53.61 13.08 -6.47
N GLY A 230 52.68 12.42 -7.13
CA GLY A 230 52.42 10.99 -6.94
C GLY A 230 51.43 10.66 -5.81
N THR A 231 50.99 11.64 -5.02
CA THR A 231 49.95 11.42 -3.98
C THR A 231 48.68 10.86 -4.62
N PRO A 232 48.09 9.75 -4.12
CA PRO A 232 46.86 9.18 -4.64
C PRO A 232 45.70 10.18 -4.57
N ILE A 233 44.91 10.25 -5.64
CA ILE A 233 43.68 11.05 -5.72
C ILE A 233 42.50 10.10 -5.66
N LEU A 234 41.58 10.37 -4.74
CA LEU A 234 40.39 9.57 -4.48
C LEU A 234 39.17 10.18 -5.17
N ALA A 235 38.25 9.34 -5.63
CA ALA A 235 36.94 9.77 -6.11
C ALA A 235 36.11 10.33 -4.95
N ALA A 236 35.60 11.55 -5.11
CA ALA A 236 34.85 12.27 -4.06
C ALA A 236 33.47 11.64 -3.75
N THR A 237 32.91 10.89 -4.70
CA THR A 237 31.74 10.02 -4.55
C THR A 237 31.65 9.01 -5.69
N ASP A 238 30.69 8.07 -5.62
CA ASP A 238 30.42 7.05 -6.64
C ASP A 238 30.04 7.70 -7.98
N GLY A 239 30.46 7.12 -9.10
CA GLY A 239 30.11 7.68 -10.41
C GLY A 239 30.66 6.92 -11.61
N VAL A 240 30.54 7.53 -12.78
CA VAL A 240 31.06 7.03 -14.05
C VAL A 240 32.03 8.04 -14.63
N VAL A 241 33.21 7.58 -15.04
CA VAL A 241 34.20 8.46 -15.66
C VAL A 241 33.74 8.85 -17.06
N THR A 242 33.47 10.13 -17.28
CA THR A 242 33.03 10.67 -18.58
C THR A 242 34.22 11.15 -19.42
N PHE A 243 35.32 11.55 -18.77
CA PHE A 243 36.54 11.97 -19.45
C PHE A 243 37.78 11.50 -18.69
N SER A 244 38.80 11.04 -19.43
CA SER A 244 40.13 10.75 -18.91
C SER A 244 41.15 10.99 -20.03
N GLY A 245 41.93 12.06 -19.92
CA GLY A 245 42.78 12.51 -21.01
C GLY A 245 43.62 13.73 -20.65
N THR A 246 44.16 14.41 -21.66
CA THR A 246 44.91 15.68 -21.48
C THR A 246 44.13 16.82 -22.12
N GLU A 247 44.02 17.93 -21.41
CA GLU A 247 43.36 19.16 -21.82
C GLU A 247 44.35 20.35 -21.60
N PRO A 248 44.41 21.35 -22.49
CA PRO A 248 45.41 22.41 -22.42
C PRO A 248 45.49 23.20 -21.09
N GLU A 249 44.35 23.58 -20.49
CA GLU A 249 44.31 24.34 -19.24
C GLU A 249 44.50 23.42 -18.02
N TYR A 250 43.78 22.29 -17.99
CA TYR A 250 43.78 21.36 -16.84
C TYR A 250 44.94 20.36 -16.85
N GLY A 251 45.71 20.25 -17.94
CA GLY A 251 46.68 19.17 -18.12
C GLY A 251 45.99 17.82 -18.16
N ARG A 252 46.55 16.80 -17.49
CA ARG A 252 45.87 15.51 -17.34
C ARG A 252 44.67 15.67 -16.42
N LEU A 253 43.51 15.29 -16.94
CA LEU A 253 42.20 15.55 -16.37
C LEU A 253 41.37 14.27 -16.33
N ILE A 254 40.70 14.05 -15.20
CA ILE A 254 39.62 13.07 -15.04
C ILE A 254 38.33 13.83 -14.71
N VAL A 255 37.23 13.47 -15.37
CA VAL A 255 35.88 13.96 -15.03
C VAL A 255 34.98 12.78 -14.74
N ILE A 256 34.25 12.87 -13.62
CA ILE A 256 33.39 11.79 -13.11
C ILE A 256 31.98 12.37 -12.94
N GLU A 257 31.00 11.72 -13.57
CA GLU A 257 29.57 12.05 -13.44
C GLU A 257 28.96 11.19 -12.33
N HIS A 258 28.24 11.83 -11.41
CA HIS A 258 27.67 11.21 -10.22
C HIS A 258 26.14 11.10 -10.28
N GLY A 259 25.50 11.70 -11.30
CA GLY A 259 24.06 11.76 -11.45
C GLY A 259 23.46 13.02 -10.81
N HIS A 260 22.16 13.26 -11.06
CA HIS A 260 21.45 14.48 -10.62
C HIS A 260 22.16 15.80 -11.01
N GLY A 261 22.94 15.77 -12.10
CA GLY A 261 23.70 16.91 -12.61
C GLY A 261 25.03 17.15 -11.89
N PHE A 262 25.41 16.34 -10.90
CA PHE A 262 26.70 16.46 -10.22
C PHE A 262 27.82 15.79 -11.02
N SER A 263 28.91 16.52 -11.22
CA SER A 263 30.18 15.96 -11.66
C SER A 263 31.36 16.53 -10.89
N THR A 264 32.46 15.78 -10.86
CA THR A 264 33.74 16.25 -10.31
C THR A 264 34.83 16.21 -11.35
N ALA A 265 35.71 17.20 -11.32
CA ALA A 265 36.86 17.30 -12.21
C ALA A 265 38.17 17.31 -11.40
N TYR A 266 39.15 16.52 -11.82
CA TYR A 266 40.44 16.35 -11.18
C TYR A 266 41.52 16.71 -12.19
N GLY A 267 42.16 17.86 -12.02
CA GLY A 267 43.16 18.43 -12.93
C GLY A 267 44.59 18.39 -12.40
N HIS A 268 45.54 18.65 -13.29
CA HIS A 268 46.98 18.65 -13.07
C HIS A 268 47.59 17.30 -12.65
N LEU A 269 46.98 16.18 -13.08
CA LEU A 269 47.40 14.84 -12.66
C LEU A 269 48.80 14.44 -13.19
N ASN A 270 49.49 13.57 -12.46
CA ASN A 270 50.70 12.89 -12.94
C ASN A 270 50.38 11.61 -13.71
N LYS A 271 49.43 10.80 -13.22
CA LYS A 271 48.99 9.55 -13.85
C LYS A 271 47.48 9.47 -13.84
N LEU A 272 46.92 9.01 -14.95
CA LEU A 272 45.51 8.64 -15.10
C LEU A 272 45.42 7.14 -14.84
N LEU A 273 44.74 6.73 -13.77
CA LEU A 273 44.64 5.31 -13.40
C LEU A 273 43.31 4.68 -13.85
N ILE A 274 42.35 5.52 -14.26
CA ILE A 274 41.02 5.10 -14.72
C ILE A 274 40.75 5.67 -16.11
N LYS A 275 40.05 4.90 -16.95
CA LYS A 275 39.67 5.26 -18.31
C LYS A 275 38.20 5.73 -18.37
N ALA A 276 37.86 6.50 -19.40
CA ALA A 276 36.48 6.86 -19.68
C ALA A 276 35.59 5.62 -19.84
N GLY A 277 34.35 5.70 -19.35
CA GLY A 277 33.37 4.60 -19.31
C GLY A 277 33.43 3.72 -18.06
N ALA A 278 34.47 3.83 -17.24
CA ALA A 278 34.59 3.02 -16.02
C ALA A 278 33.69 3.55 -14.89
N ARG A 279 33.09 2.62 -14.12
CA ARG A 279 32.43 2.94 -12.84
C ARG A 279 33.48 3.05 -11.74
N VAL A 280 33.32 4.03 -10.86
CA VAL A 280 34.18 4.24 -9.70
C VAL A 280 33.35 4.34 -8.43
N LEU A 281 33.92 3.89 -7.31
CA LEU A 281 33.34 4.02 -5.98
C LEU A 281 33.96 5.19 -5.23
N LYS A 282 33.23 5.81 -4.29
CA LYS A 282 33.72 6.81 -3.35
C LYS A 282 34.97 6.28 -2.66
N GLY A 283 36.04 7.08 -2.65
CA GLY A 283 37.32 6.69 -2.07
C GLY A 283 38.21 5.82 -2.96
N GLN A 284 37.75 5.42 -4.16
CA GLN A 284 38.60 4.70 -5.11
C GLN A 284 39.69 5.63 -5.67
N VAL A 285 40.92 5.12 -5.78
CA VAL A 285 42.02 5.85 -6.40
C VAL A 285 41.79 5.98 -7.90
N VAL A 286 41.74 7.22 -8.41
CA VAL A 286 41.48 7.52 -9.83
C VAL A 286 42.72 8.02 -10.57
N GLY A 287 43.69 8.56 -9.84
CA GLY A 287 44.90 9.13 -10.40
C GLY A 287 45.90 9.52 -9.31
N THR A 288 46.93 10.26 -9.69
CA THR A 288 47.91 10.79 -8.73
C THR A 288 48.21 12.26 -8.99
N VAL A 289 48.47 13.04 -7.94
CA VAL A 289 48.84 14.46 -8.02
C VAL A 289 50.07 14.68 -8.90
N GLY A 290 50.08 15.75 -9.69
CA GLY A 290 51.18 16.06 -10.61
C GLY A 290 51.41 17.55 -10.81
N LEU A 291 52.05 17.87 -11.93
CA LEU A 291 52.32 19.24 -12.39
C LEU A 291 52.05 19.41 -13.90
N SER A 292 51.07 18.68 -14.46
CA SER A 292 50.76 18.81 -15.90
C SER A 292 49.86 20.00 -16.19
N GLY A 293 49.99 20.62 -17.36
CA GLY A 293 49.13 21.73 -17.78
C GLY A 293 49.62 23.07 -17.22
N ASN A 294 48.71 24.03 -17.08
CA ASN A 294 49.05 25.36 -16.58
C ASN A 294 49.07 25.38 -15.04
N THR A 295 50.25 25.18 -14.45
CA THR A 295 50.42 25.11 -12.99
C THR A 295 51.74 25.73 -12.55
N THR A 296 51.75 26.33 -11.36
CA THR A 296 52.93 26.91 -10.71
C THR A 296 53.66 25.93 -9.78
N GLY A 297 53.09 24.76 -9.51
CA GLY A 297 53.68 23.77 -8.60
C GLY A 297 52.79 22.55 -8.34
N PRO A 298 53.26 21.54 -7.59
CA PRO A 298 52.51 20.32 -7.33
C PRO A 298 51.22 20.58 -6.54
N HIS A 299 50.07 20.36 -7.17
CA HIS A 299 48.77 20.43 -6.53
C HIS A 299 47.72 19.65 -7.33
N LEU A 300 46.60 19.33 -6.68
CA LEU A 300 45.38 18.91 -7.33
C LEU A 300 44.50 20.13 -7.56
N HIS A 301 44.09 20.38 -8.80
CA HIS A 301 42.95 21.24 -9.08
C HIS A 301 41.66 20.40 -9.02
N PHE A 302 40.73 20.77 -8.15
CA PHE A 302 39.50 20.02 -7.92
C PHE A 302 38.27 20.90 -8.10
N GLU A 303 37.34 20.46 -8.95
CA GLU A 303 36.07 21.13 -9.15
C GLU A 303 34.90 20.21 -8.79
N VAL A 304 33.85 20.83 -8.24
CA VAL A 304 32.50 20.26 -8.21
C VAL A 304 31.68 21.06 -9.21
N ARG A 305 30.94 20.37 -10.08
CA ARG A 305 30.08 20.98 -11.09
C ARG A 305 28.64 20.54 -10.87
N LEU A 306 27.70 21.45 -11.08
CA LEU A 306 26.28 21.18 -11.09
C LEU A 306 25.71 21.62 -12.44
N ASN A 307 25.14 20.66 -13.19
CA ASN A 307 24.67 20.85 -14.56
C ASN A 307 25.75 21.48 -15.47
N GLY A 308 27.00 21.02 -15.32
CA GLY A 308 28.15 21.50 -16.09
C GLY A 308 28.78 22.80 -15.59
N SER A 309 28.12 23.55 -14.71
CA SER A 309 28.65 24.80 -14.14
C SER A 309 29.45 24.56 -12.86
N PRO A 310 30.67 25.10 -12.72
CA PRO A 310 31.45 24.98 -11.49
C PRO A 310 30.76 25.66 -10.30
N VAL A 311 30.76 24.98 -9.16
CA VAL A 311 30.23 25.46 -7.88
C VAL A 311 31.27 25.31 -6.79
N ASN A 312 31.19 26.10 -5.73
CA ASN A 312 32.17 26.08 -4.64
C ASN A 312 32.28 24.68 -3.99
N PRO A 313 33.40 23.96 -4.18
CA PRO A 313 33.59 22.60 -3.63
C PRO A 313 33.56 22.55 -2.10
N ALA A 314 34.00 23.62 -1.43
CA ALA A 314 34.07 23.69 0.02
C ALA A 314 32.69 23.60 0.72
N ARG A 315 31.59 23.74 -0.04
CA ARG A 315 30.22 23.56 0.48
C ARG A 315 29.80 22.08 0.59
N PHE A 316 30.56 21.18 -0.01
CA PHE A 316 30.20 19.77 -0.16
C PHE A 316 31.16 18.82 0.55
N LEU A 317 32.43 19.23 0.69
CA LEU A 317 33.49 18.42 1.27
C LEU A 317 33.46 18.48 2.80
N ASN A 318 33.63 17.31 3.44
CA ASN A 318 33.68 17.14 4.90
C ASN A 318 35.04 16.61 5.33
#